data_AF-A0A2X4TS78-F1
#
_entry.id   AF-A0A2X4TS78-F1
#
_cell.length_a   1.000
_cell.length_b   1.000
_cell.length_c   1.000
_cell.angle_alpha   90.00
_cell.angle_beta   90.00
_cell.angle_gamma   90.00
#
_symmetry.space_group_name_H-M   'P 1'
#
loop_
_entity.id
_entity.type
_entity.pdbx_description
1 polymer ?
#
loop_
_entity_poly.entity_id
_entity_poly.type
_entity_poly.pdbx_seq_one_letter_code
_entity_poly.pdbx_strand_id
1 'polypeptide(L)' 'MSETFDPRCVWFVGAGPGDRELITLKGYRLLQTSAGGYLCRFAD' A
#
# COMPACT_ATOMS: atom_id res chain seq x y z
N MET A 1 0.38 16.52 9.81
CA MET A 1 1.29 15.66 10.60
C MET A 1 2.10 14.85 9.61
N SER A 2 3.40 15.07 9.52
CA SER A 2 4.29 14.21 8.73
C SER A 2 4.44 12.89 9.47
N GLU A 3 3.78 11.83 8.99
CA GLU A 3 4.10 10.48 9.45
C GLU A 3 5.55 10.20 9.07
N THR A 4 6.42 10.07 10.06
CA THR A 4 7.83 9.71 9.86
C THR A 4 7.86 8.29 9.30
N PHE A 5 8.36 8.12 8.08
CA PHE A 5 8.46 6.82 7.43
C PHE A 5 9.57 6.01 8.09
N ASP A 6 9.23 5.02 8.94
CA ASP A 6 10.21 4.06 9.48
C ASP A 6 10.47 2.98 8.41
N PRO A 7 11.69 2.86 7.87
CA PRO A 7 12.03 1.88 6.85
C PRO A 7 11.94 0.42 7.32
N ARG A 8 11.79 0.17 8.62
CA ARG A 8 11.59 -1.17 9.21
C ARG A 8 10.11 -1.50 9.39
N CYS A 9 9.20 -0.59 9.04
CA CYS A 9 7.77 -0.80 9.11
C CYS A 9 7.26 -1.46 7.83
N VAL A 10 6.56 -2.57 7.98
CA VAL A 10 5.92 -3.29 6.87
C VAL A 10 4.41 -3.03 6.93
N TRP A 11 3.86 -2.54 5.83
CA TRP A 11 2.43 -2.27 5.69
C TRP A 11 1.77 -3.33 4.80
N PHE A 12 0.78 -4.02 5.34
CA PHE A 12 -0.13 -4.84 4.53
C PHE A 12 -1.24 -3.94 3.97
N VAL A 13 -1.36 -3.92 2.64
CA VAL A 13 -2.37 -3.13 1.94
C VAL A 13 -3.25 -4.08 1.12
N GLY A 14 -4.55 -4.08 1.41
CA GLY A 14 -5.52 -4.79 0.57
C GLY A 14 -5.59 -4.15 -0.82
N ALA A 15 -5.44 -4.95 -1.87
CA ALA A 15 -5.46 -4.49 -3.27
C ALA A 15 -6.86 -4.15 -3.79
N GLY A 16 -7.92 -4.49 -3.04
CA GLY A 16 -9.30 -4.50 -3.54
C GLY A 16 -9.59 -5.78 -4.34
N PRO A 17 -10.76 -5.86 -4.99
CA PRO A 17 -11.22 -7.07 -5.71
C PRO A 17 -10.52 -7.30 -7.06
N GLY A 18 -9.59 -6.43 -7.48
CA GLY A 18 -8.76 -6.63 -8.67
C GLY A 18 -8.54 -5.37 -9.48
N ASP A 19 -9.57 -4.53 -9.62
CA ASP A 19 -9.45 -3.21 -10.24
C ASP A 19 -8.58 -2.29 -9.37
N ARG A 20 -7.59 -1.65 -9.99
CA ARG A 20 -6.62 -0.78 -9.32
C ARG A 20 -7.28 0.43 -8.67
N GLU A 21 -8.40 0.91 -9.20
CA GLU A 21 -9.08 2.10 -8.67
C GLU A 21 -9.86 1.78 -7.39
N LEU A 22 -10.03 0.49 -7.08
CA LEU A 22 -10.72 0.01 -5.90
C LEU A 22 -9.77 -0.21 -4.70
N ILE A 23 -8.48 0.14 -4.82
CA ILE A 23 -7.60 0.27 -3.67
C ILE A 23 -8.01 1.47 -2.80
N THR A 24 -7.81 1.38 -1.49
CA THR A 24 -8.07 2.53 -0.60
C THR A 24 -7.11 3.70 -0.89
N LEU A 25 -7.59 4.94 -0.69
CA LEU A 25 -6.78 6.16 -0.88
C LEU A 25 -5.52 6.17 0.00
N LYS A 26 -5.58 5.65 1.23
CA LYS A 26 -4.41 5.52 2.12
C LYS A 26 -3.39 4.55 1.53
N GLY A 27 -3.85 3.38 1.06
CA GLY A 27 -3.00 2.40 0.40
C GLY A 27 -2.32 2.95 -0.85
N TYR A 28 -3.07 3.67 -1.70
CA TYR A 28 -2.53 4.32 -2.88
C TYR A 28 -1.40 5.32 -2.54
N ARG A 29 -1.63 6.18 -1.54
CA ARG A 29 -0.61 7.14 -1.09
C ARG A 29 0.63 6.45 -0.52
N LEU A 30 0.46 5.37 0.24
CA LEU A 30 1.58 4.57 0.74
C LEU A 30 2.41 4.02 -0.43
N LEU A 31 1.78 3.47 -1.47
CA LEU A 31 2.46 2.97 -2.68
C LEU A 31 3.17 4.08 -3.48
N GLN A 32 2.62 5.29 -3.54
CA GLN A 32 3.27 6.43 -4.21
C GLN A 32 4.48 6.98 -3.44
N THR A 33 4.48 6.86 -2.10
CA THR A 33 5.47 7.50 -1.22
C THR A 33 6.62 6.55 -0.85
N SER A 34 6.44 5.25 -1.04
CA SER A 34 7.42 4.24 -0.62
C SER A 34 8.25 3.73 -1.80
N ALA A 35 9.56 3.76 -1.67
CA ALA A 35 10.49 3.03 -2.53
C ALA A 35 10.41 1.49 -2.35
N GLY A 36 9.40 0.95 -1.66
CA GLY A 36 9.35 -0.46 -1.23
C GLY A 36 8.04 -0.92 -0.57
N GLY A 37 6.89 -0.37 -0.96
CA GLY A 37 5.59 -0.93 -0.55
C GLY A 37 5.30 -2.22 -1.34
N TYR A 38 5.15 -3.36 -0.65
CA TYR A 38 4.79 -4.61 -1.30
C TYR A 38 3.28 -4.76 -1.37
N LEU A 39 2.72 -4.70 -2.58
CA LEU A 39 1.34 -5.09 -2.82
C LEU A 39 1.29 -6.59 -3.05
N CYS A 40 0.91 -7.36 -2.02
CA CYS A 40 0.70 -8.79 -2.16
C CYS A 40 -0.62 -9.01 -2.91
N ARG A 41 -0.57 -9.50 -4.15
CA ARG A 41 -1.75 -10.04 -4.84
C ARG A 41 -1.97 -11.45 -4.29
N PHE A 42 -2.91 -11.60 -3.37
CA PHE A 42 -3.54 -12.90 -3.15
C PHE A 42 -4.54 -13.10 -4.29
N ALA A 43 -4.09 -13.74 -5.37
CA ALA A 43 -4.98 -14.42 -6.29
C ALA A 43 -5.04 -15.87 -5.82
N ASP A 44 -6.25 -16.39 -5.57
CA ASP A 44 -6.48 -17.83 -5.53
C ASP A 44 -6.08 -18.48 -6.88
#